data_AF-A0A820V4N0-F1
#
_entry.id   AF-A0A820V4N0-F1
#
_cell.length_a   1.000
_cell.length_b   1.000
_cell.length_c   1.000
_cell.angle_alpha   90.00
_cell.angle_beta   90.00
_cell.angle_gamma   90.00
#
_symmetry.space_group_name_H-M   'P 1'
#
loop_
_entity.id
_entity.type
_entity.pdbx_description
1 polymer ?
#
loop_
_entity_poly.entity_id
_entity_poly.type
_entity_poly.pdbx_seq_one_letter_code
_entity_poly.pdbx_strand_id
1 'polypeptide(L)'
;MVSESQLVKRFSELSTSQQSVETLSLFLMHHRRQSQTIVHVWAKELVSASIDRKIAFLYVANDVIQHDKRKGGEFVKDFLPMLASAVQHIVSQV
;
A
#
# COMPACT_ATOMS: atom_id res chain seq x y z
N MET A 1 -10.82 -3.80 13.97
CA MET A 1 -11.08 -2.83 12.88
C MET A 1 -9.93 -1.84 12.89
N VAL A 2 -9.24 -1.64 11.77
CA VAL A 2 -8.19 -0.62 11.64
C VAL A 2 -8.83 0.74 11.34
N SER A 3 -8.33 1.81 11.95
CA SER A 3 -8.74 3.19 11.66
C SER A 3 -7.89 3.83 10.56
N GLU A 4 -8.43 4.82 9.86
CA GLU A 4 -7.69 5.61 8.87
C GLU A 4 -6.48 6.31 9.49
N SER A 5 -6.61 6.90 10.69
CA SER A 5 -5.48 7.54 11.38
C SER A 5 -4.32 6.59 11.69
N GLN A 6 -4.63 5.34 12.03
CA GLN A 6 -3.62 4.31 12.26
C GLN A 6 -2.92 3.91 10.95
N LEU A 7 -3.67 3.85 9.84
CA LEU A 7 -3.10 3.58 8.51
C LEU A 7 -2.17 4.72 8.07
N VAL A 8 -2.62 5.98 8.18
CA VAL A 8 -1.81 7.16 7.85
C VAL A 8 -0.51 7.17 8.64
N LYS A 9 -0.57 6.94 9.95
CA LYS A 9 0.63 6.85 10.79
C LYS A 9 1.58 5.73 10.33
N ARG A 10 1.04 4.55 10.00
CA ARG A 10 1.85 3.41 9.54
C ARG A 10 2.50 3.70 8.18
N PHE A 11 1.80 4.35 7.25
CA PHE A 11 2.33 4.75 5.95
C PHE A 11 3.35 5.90 6.07
N SER A 12 3.21 6.80 7.04
CA SER A 12 4.21 7.85 7.28
C SER A 12 5.54 7.28 7.80
N GLU A 13 5.50 6.17 8.53
CA GLU A 13 6.67 5.43 9.03
C GLU A 13 7.28 4.45 7.99
N LEU A 14 6.64 4.27 6.83
CA LEU A 14 7.10 3.37 5.78
C LEU A 14 8.41 3.85 5.15
N SER A 15 9.35 2.91 4.99
CA SER A 15 10.65 3.07 4.35
C SER A 15 10.92 1.99 3.30
N THR A 16 12.02 2.10 2.58
CA THR A 16 12.46 1.13 1.55
C THR A 16 13.12 -0.12 2.12
N SER A 17 13.32 -0.22 3.44
CA SER A 17 13.91 -1.41 4.06
C SER A 17 12.95 -2.59 4.03
N GLN A 18 13.49 -3.80 3.80
CA GLN A 18 12.69 -5.03 3.74
C GLN A 18 11.87 -5.24 5.02
N GLN A 19 12.48 -5.04 6.19
CA GLN A 19 11.80 -5.18 7.48
C GLN A 19 10.60 -4.23 7.62
N SER A 20 10.72 -2.98 7.15
CA SER A 20 9.64 -1.99 7.18
C SER A 20 8.47 -2.41 6.29
N VAL A 21 8.77 -2.85 5.06
CA VAL A 21 7.79 -3.32 4.08
C VAL A 21 7.06 -4.57 4.59
N GLU A 22 7.80 -5.59 5.05
CA GLU A 22 7.23 -6.84 5.55
C GLU A 22 6.35 -6.62 6.78
N THR A 23 6.83 -5.82 7.73
CA THR A 23 6.06 -5.51 8.96
C THR A 23 4.73 -4.83 8.62
N LEU A 24 4.75 -3.85 7.71
CA LEU A 24 3.53 -3.19 7.29
C LEU A 24 2.63 -4.14 6.50
N SER A 25 3.17 -4.91 5.56
CA SER A 25 2.42 -5.89 4.78
C SER A 25 1.67 -6.88 5.66
N LEU A 26 2.34 -7.46 6.67
CA LEU A 26 1.71 -8.37 7.63
C LEU A 26 0.55 -7.70 8.40
N PHE A 27 0.72 -6.45 8.81
CA PHE A 27 -0.33 -5.67 9.45
C PHE A 27 -1.53 -5.44 8.50
N LEU A 28 -1.29 -5.07 7.25
CA LEU A 28 -2.35 -4.88 6.26
C LEU A 28 -3.07 -6.20 5.94
N MET A 29 -2.32 -7.29 5.78
CA MET A 29 -2.85 -8.64 5.57
C MET A 29 -3.73 -9.12 6.72
N HIS A 30 -3.37 -8.78 7.97
CA HIS A 30 -4.22 -9.06 9.13
C HIS A 30 -5.59 -8.34 9.05
N HIS A 31 -5.61 -7.15 8.42
CA HIS A 31 -6.81 -6.33 8.24
C HIS A 31 -7.44 -6.43 6.85
N ARG A 32 -7.16 -7.50 6.09
CA ARG A 32 -7.61 -7.67 4.68
C ARG A 32 -9.10 -7.49 4.42
N ARG A 33 -9.97 -7.74 5.40
CA ARG A 33 -11.43 -7.52 5.27
C ARG A 33 -11.78 -6.04 5.03
N GLN A 34 -10.84 -5.14 5.28
CA GLN A 34 -10.93 -3.70 5.07
C GLN A 34 -10.02 -3.25 3.91
N SER A 35 -9.71 -4.13 2.95
CA SER A 35 -8.80 -3.88 1.82
C SER A 35 -9.14 -2.59 1.07
N GLN A 36 -10.42 -2.32 0.80
CA GLN A 36 -10.85 -1.09 0.13
C GLN A 36 -10.40 0.18 0.86
N THR A 37 -10.62 0.24 2.17
CA THR A 37 -10.18 1.38 2.99
C THR A 37 -8.66 1.50 2.99
N ILE A 38 -7.94 0.38 3.11
CA ILE A 38 -6.48 0.34 3.11
C ILE A 38 -5.93 0.88 1.79
N VAL A 39 -6.43 0.40 0.65
CA VAL A 39 -5.99 0.81 -0.69
C VAL A 39 -6.30 2.28 -0.94
N HIS A 40 -7.46 2.77 -0.47
CA HIS A 40 -7.81 4.19 -0.57
C HIS A 40 -6.81 5.08 0.19
N VAL A 41 -6.49 4.75 1.44
CA VAL A 41 -5.51 5.49 2.24
C VAL A 41 -4.11 5.39 1.63
N TRP A 42 -3.70 4.20 1.19
CA TRP A 42 -2.43 3.99 0.50
C TRP A 42 -2.28 4.94 -0.71
N ALA A 43 -3.32 5.08 -1.54
CA ALA A 43 -3.27 5.92 -2.73
C ALA A 43 -3.15 7.41 -2.37
N LYS A 44 -3.91 7.87 -1.37
CA LYS A 44 -3.85 9.26 -0.87
C LYS A 44 -2.47 9.60 -0.30
N GLU A 45 -1.89 8.70 0.49
CA GLU A 45 -0.56 8.88 1.07
C GLU A 45 0.54 8.79 -0.01
N LEU A 46 0.40 7.92 -1.01
CA LEU A 46 1.34 7.83 -2.15
C LEU A 46 1.37 9.13 -2.94
N VAL A 47 0.23 9.74 -3.24
CA VAL A 47 0.15 11.01 -3.98
C VAL A 47 0.84 12.15 -3.21
N SER A 48 0.71 12.14 -1.87
CA SER A 48 1.28 13.15 -0.99
C SER A 48 2.76 12.92 -0.63
N ALA A 49 3.29 11.72 -0.90
CA ALA A 49 4.67 11.36 -0.57
C ALA A 49 5.68 12.01 -1.54
N SER A 50 6.90 12.25 -1.06
CA SER A 50 8.02 12.65 -1.92
C SER A 50 8.39 11.52 -2.90
N ILE A 51 8.97 11.89 -4.04
CA ILE A 51 9.32 10.95 -5.12
C ILE A 51 10.15 9.76 -4.61
N ASP A 52 11.15 10.01 -3.76
CA ASP A 52 12.03 8.98 -3.17
C ASP A 52 11.28 7.99 -2.28
N ARG A 53 10.16 8.41 -1.68
CA ARG A 53 9.34 7.55 -0.81
C ARG A 53 8.31 6.75 -1.60
N LYS A 54 7.88 7.21 -2.78
CA LYS A 54 6.83 6.53 -3.57
C LYS A 54 7.21 5.09 -3.95
N ILE A 55 8.50 4.79 -4.11
CA ILE A 55 8.95 3.42 -4.38
C ILE A 55 8.65 2.47 -3.21
N ALA A 56 8.74 2.93 -1.96
CA ALA A 56 8.39 2.11 -0.80
C ALA A 56 6.89 1.75 -0.79
N PHE A 57 6.02 2.66 -1.23
CA PHE A 57 4.59 2.39 -1.40
C PHE A 57 4.32 1.32 -2.47
N LEU A 58 5.09 1.31 -3.55
CA LEU A 58 5.00 0.25 -4.56
C LEU A 58 5.50 -1.10 -4.01
N TYR A 59 6.56 -1.11 -3.19
CA TYR A 59 7.05 -2.34 -2.56
C TYR A 59 6.02 -2.97 -1.65
N VAL A 60 5.35 -2.19 -0.78
CA VAL A 60 4.31 -2.75 0.10
C VAL A 60 3.08 -3.20 -0.68
N ALA A 61 2.66 -2.47 -1.73
CA ALA A 61 1.57 -2.91 -2.59
C ALA A 61 1.90 -4.24 -3.26
N ASN A 62 3.12 -4.38 -3.79
CA ASN A 62 3.60 -5.63 -4.38
C ASN A 62 3.58 -6.78 -3.37
N ASP A 63 4.16 -6.59 -2.18
CA ASP A 63 4.24 -7.64 -1.16
C ASP A 63 2.85 -8.11 -0.71
N VAL A 64 1.95 -7.17 -0.43
CA VAL A 64 0.55 -7.46 -0.05
C VAL A 64 -0.18 -8.23 -1.13
N ILE A 65 -0.11 -7.79 -2.40
CA ILE A 65 -0.75 -8.47 -3.53
C ILE A 65 -0.21 -9.89 -3.70
N GLN A 66 1.11 -10.09 -3.58
CA GLN A 66 1.72 -11.39 -3.72
C GLN A 66 1.32 -12.35 -2.58
N HIS A 67 1.21 -11.85 -1.35
CA HIS A 67 0.73 -12.63 -0.20
C HIS A 67 -0.76 -12.95 -0.27
N ASP A 68 -1.58 -12.02 -0.76
CA ASP A 68 -3.04 -12.14 -0.79
C ASP A 68 -3.55 -13.11 -1.85
N LYS A 69 -2.82 -13.29 -2.97
CA LYS A 69 -3.14 -14.28 -4.02
C LYS A 69 -3.37 -15.70 -3.48
N ARG A 70 -2.77 -16.04 -2.34
CA ARG A 70 -2.89 -17.37 -1.71
C ARG A 70 -4.07 -17.48 -0.72
N LYS A 71 -4.73 -16.36 -0.36
CA LYS A 71 -5.66 -16.30 0.79
C LYS A 71 -7.07 -15.79 0.50
N GLY A 72 -7.33 -15.13 -0.62
CA GLY A 72 -8.70 -14.68 -0.95
C GLY A 72 -8.81 -13.65 -2.07
N GLY A 73 -7.72 -12.97 -2.43
CA GLY A 73 -7.68 -12.07 -3.59
C GLY A 73 -8.39 -10.73 -3.38
N GLU A 74 -8.78 -10.37 -2.15
CA GLU A 74 -9.40 -9.09 -1.84
C GLU A 74 -8.49 -7.90 -2.19
N PHE A 75 -7.21 -7.98 -1.80
CA PHE A 75 -6.24 -6.95 -2.14
C PHE A 75 -5.89 -6.95 -3.62
N VAL A 76 -5.85 -8.12 -4.27
CA VAL A 76 -5.65 -8.18 -5.73
C VAL A 76 -6.73 -7.37 -6.44
N LYS A 77 -8.00 -7.57 -6.06
CA LYS A 77 -9.15 -6.87 -6.65
C LYS A 77 -9.08 -5.36 -6.45
N ASP A 78 -8.70 -4.91 -5.25
CA ASP A 78 -8.76 -3.49 -4.90
C ASP A 78 -7.51 -2.71 -5.35
N PHE A 79 -6.32 -3.30 -5.31
CA PHE A 79 -5.09 -2.63 -5.77
C PHE A 79 -4.99 -2.52 -7.29
N LEU A 80 -5.36 -3.57 -8.04
CA LEU A 80 -5.20 -3.59 -9.51
C LEU A 80 -5.71 -2.33 -10.22
N PRO A 81 -6.95 -1.84 -9.99
CA PRO A 81 -7.44 -0.63 -10.65
C PRO A 81 -6.69 0.64 -10.22
N MET A 82 -6.14 0.67 -9.01
CA MET A 82 -5.43 1.83 -8.46
C MET A 82 -3.97 1.89 -8.90
N LEU A 83 -3.34 0.74 -9.18
CA LEU A 83 -1.92 0.67 -9.55
C LEU A 83 -1.61 1.44 -10.84
N ALA A 84 -2.46 1.35 -11.86
CA ALA A 84 -2.24 2.06 -13.11
C ALA A 84 -2.18 3.59 -12.89
N SER A 85 -3.14 4.13 -12.13
CA SER A 85 -3.17 5.55 -11.79
C SER A 85 -1.98 5.96 -10.91
N ALA A 86 -1.58 5.11 -9.97
CA ALA A 86 -0.45 5.39 -9.08
C ALA A 86 0.88 5.44 -9.84
N VAL A 87 1.12 4.49 -10.75
CA VAL A 87 2.33 4.45 -11.58
C VAL A 87 2.37 5.65 -12.54
N GLN A 88 1.26 5.97 -13.19
CA GLN A 88 1.17 7.17 -14.05
C GLN A 88 1.52 8.46 -13.27
N HIS A 89 1.02 8.59 -12.04
CA HIS A 89 1.32 9.73 -11.18
C HIS A 89 2.80 9.81 -10.76
N ILE A 90 3.46 8.67 -10.53
CA ILE A 90 4.90 8.64 -10.24
C ILE A 90 5.69 9.09 -11.47
N VAL A 91 5.39 8.50 -12.63
CA VAL A 91 6.11 8.80 -13.88
C VAL A 91 5.96 10.26 -14.30
N SER A 92 4.80 10.89 -14.06
CA SER A 92 4.62 12.32 -14.38
C SER A 92 5.42 13.29 -13.52
N GLN A 93 6.11 12.81 -12.48
CA GLN A 93 6.92 13.62 -11.56
C GLN A 93 8.43 13.35 -11.68
N VAL A 94 8.83 12.46 -12.58
CA VAL A 94 10.23 12.16 -12.93
C VAL A 94 10.59 12.96 -14.16
#